data_AF-A0AAW5ECS8-F1
#
_entry.id   AF-A0AAW5ECS8-F1
#
_cell.length_a   1.000
_cell.length_b   1.000
_cell.length_c   1.000
_cell.angle_alpha   90.00
_cell.angle_beta   90.00
_cell.angle_gamma   90.00
#
_symmetry.space_group_name_H-M   'P 1'
#
loop_
_entity.id
_entity.type
_entity.pdbx_description
1 polymer ?
#
loop_
_entity_poly.entity_id
_entity_poly.type
_entity_poly.pdbx_seq_one_letter_code
_entity_poly.pdbx_strand_id
1 'polypeptide(L)' 'KRYNKDIIWEAIDVNDAKVYKTIQSGNTLGIFQIESGGMQNLNARLKPERFEDIIAVLALYRPGPME' A
#
# COMPACT_ATOMS: atom_id res chain seq x y z
N LYS A 1 -4.12 -17.47 20.88
CA LYS A 1 -4.40 -16.44 19.84
C LYS A 1 -4.37 -15.07 20.51
N ARG A 2 -3.50 -14.14 20.09
CA ARG A 2 -3.56 -12.75 20.58
C ARG A 2 -4.87 -12.14 20.05
N TYR A 3 -5.72 -11.59 20.92
CA TYR A 3 -7.01 -10.93 20.60
C TYR A 3 -8.21 -11.81 20.18
N ASN A 4 -8.10 -13.14 20.19
CA ASN A 4 -9.20 -14.06 19.84
C ASN A 4 -9.94 -13.70 18.53
N LYS A 5 -9.20 -13.20 17.52
CA LYS A 5 -9.71 -12.89 16.19
C LYS A 5 -9.25 -13.94 15.19
N ASP A 6 -10.15 -14.33 14.30
CA ASP A 6 -9.83 -15.08 13.09
C ASP A 6 -9.74 -14.12 11.91
N ILE A 7 -8.71 -14.29 11.08
CA ILE A 7 -8.50 -13.47 9.88
C ILE A 7 -8.94 -14.30 8.68
N ILE A 8 -9.98 -13.84 7.99
CA ILE A 8 -10.53 -14.47 6.78
C ILE A 8 -10.16 -13.56 5.61
N TRP A 9 -9.14 -13.92 4.84
CA TRP A 9 -8.52 -13.06 3.84
C TRP A 9 -9.47 -12.70 2.69
N GLU A 10 -10.33 -13.65 2.30
CA GLU A 10 -11.30 -13.52 1.22
C GLU A 10 -12.43 -12.54 1.54
N ALA A 11 -12.63 -12.23 2.82
CA ALA A 11 -13.67 -11.33 3.31
C ALA A 11 -13.14 -9.96 3.77
N ILE A 12 -11.84 -9.68 3.57
CA ILE A 12 -11.25 -8.39 3.94
C ILE A 12 -11.79 -7.29 3.03
N ASP A 13 -12.17 -6.17 3.64
CA ASP A 13 -12.50 -4.94 2.91
C ASP A 13 -11.22 -4.32 2.34
N VAL A 14 -11.07 -4.41 1.02
CA VAL A 14 -9.94 -3.80 0.30
C VAL A 14 -10.02 -2.28 0.25
N ASN A 15 -11.13 -1.67 0.68
CA ASN A 15 -11.34 -0.21 0.70
C ASN A 15 -11.17 0.40 2.10
N ASP A 16 -10.60 -0.31 3.08
CA ASP A 16 -10.40 0.23 4.43
C ASP A 16 -9.54 1.51 4.42
N ALA A 17 -10.18 2.64 4.70
CA ALA A 17 -9.55 3.95 4.72
C ALA A 17 -8.33 4.05 5.65
N LYS A 18 -8.25 3.23 6.71
CA LYS A 18 -7.08 3.21 7.62
C LYS A 18 -5.86 2.59 6.95
N VAL A 19 -6.05 1.62 6.07
CA VAL A 19 -4.98 1.03 5.27
C VAL A 19 -4.41 2.09 4.33
N TYR A 20 -5.27 2.78 3.58
CA TYR A 20 -4.84 3.84 2.67
C TYR A 20 -4.16 4.99 3.41
N LYS A 21 -4.67 5.44 4.56
CA LYS A 21 -3.98 6.44 5.38
C LYS A 21 -2.56 6.03 5.78
N THR A 22 -2.35 4.75 6.08
CA THR A 22 -1.02 4.21 6.39
C THR A 22 -0.11 4.28 5.17
N ILE A 23 -0.60 3.83 4.01
CA ILE A 23 0.15 3.89 2.74
C ILE A 23 0.48 5.34 2.36
N GLN A 24 -0.52 6.23 2.40
CA GLN A 24 -0.41 7.67 2.14
C GLN A 24 0.59 8.38 3.06
N SER A 25 0.86 7.83 4.24
CA SER A 25 1.87 8.42 5.14
C SER A 25 3.30 8.08 4.74
N GLY A 26 3.50 7.08 3.87
CA GLY A 26 4.83 6.53 3.57
C GLY A 26 5.39 5.61 4.66
N ASN A 27 4.69 5.43 5.79
CA ASN A 27 5.11 4.52 6.87
C ASN A 27 4.78 3.06 6.53
N THR A 28 5.38 2.55 5.47
CA THR A 28 5.07 1.23 4.89
C THR A 28 6.18 0.20 5.10
N LEU A 29 7.05 0.40 6.08
CA LEU A 29 8.06 -0.58 6.46
C LEU A 29 7.38 -1.90 6.88
N GLY A 30 7.78 -3.01 6.25
CA GLY A 30 7.19 -4.33 6.48
C GLY A 30 5.89 -4.59 5.69
N ILE A 31 5.48 -3.67 4.82
CA ILE A 31 4.38 -3.90 3.88
C ILE A 31 4.98 -4.31 2.53
N PHE A 32 4.70 -5.55 2.13
CA PHE A 32 5.23 -6.18 0.92
C PHE A 32 5.11 -5.29 -0.32
N GLN A 33 6.16 -5.27 -1.15
CA GLN A 33 6.32 -4.48 -2.39
C GLN A 33 6.37 -2.96 -2.23
N ILE A 34 5.89 -2.39 -1.13
CA ILE A 34 5.86 -0.94 -0.91
C ILE A 34 6.75 -0.43 0.21
N GLU A 35 7.72 -1.23 0.64
CA GLU A 35 8.62 -0.96 1.76
C GLU A 35 9.87 -0.12 1.43
N SER A 36 10.29 -0.05 0.17
CA SER A 36 11.52 0.66 -0.21
C SER A 36 11.41 2.18 -0.01
N GLY A 37 12.51 2.86 0.34
CA GLY A 37 12.46 4.30 0.63
C GLY A 37 11.91 5.17 -0.51
N GLY A 38 12.24 4.86 -1.77
CA GLY A 38 11.65 5.59 -2.90
C GLY A 38 10.16 5.30 -3.10
N MET A 39 9.69 4.09 -2.78
CA MET A 39 8.26 3.75 -2.81
C MET A 39 7.49 4.39 -1.65
N GLN A 40 8.09 4.47 -0.46
CA GLN A 40 7.55 5.22 0.68
C GLN A 40 7.33 6.69 0.29
N ASN A 41 8.34 7.32 -0.32
CA ASN A 41 8.26 8.69 -0.80
C ASN A 41 7.22 8.87 -1.91
N LEU A 42 7.13 7.91 -2.85
CA LEU A 42 6.15 7.94 -3.93
C LEU A 42 4.71 7.88 -3.39
N ASN A 43 4.43 6.95 -2.48
CA ASN A 43 3.12 6.82 -1.83
C ASN A 43 2.75 8.07 -1.02
N ALA A 44 3.73 8.66 -0.33
CA ALA A 44 3.53 9.90 0.42
C ALA A 44 3.18 11.09 -0.49
N ARG A 45 3.63 11.08 -1.76
CA ARG A 45 3.33 12.12 -2.76
C ARG A 45 2.03 11.88 -3.51
N LEU A 46 1.79 10.65 -3.97
CA LEU A 46 0.64 10.30 -4.81
C LEU A 46 -0.67 10.15 -4.02
N LYS A 47 -0.57 9.82 -2.73
CA LYS A 47 -1.71 9.67 -1.83
C LYS A 47 -2.79 8.70 -2.36
N PRO A 48 -2.48 7.42 -2.60
CA PRO A 48 -3.47 6.46 -3.14
C PRO A 48 -4.68 6.32 -2.21
N GLU A 49 -5.88 6.19 -2.77
CA GLU A 49 -7.14 6.13 -2.00
C GLU A 49 -7.93 4.83 -2.24
N ARG A 50 -7.56 4.06 -3.25
CA ARG A 50 -8.20 2.79 -3.63
C ARG A 50 -7.20 1.78 -4.18
N PHE A 51 -7.66 0.55 -4.34
CA PHE A 51 -6.81 -0.58 -4.69
C PHE A 51 -6.16 -0.42 -6.07
N GLU A 52 -6.91 0.14 -7.03
CA GLU A 52 -6.44 0.41 -8.38
C GLU A 52 -5.24 1.39 -8.41
N ASP A 53 -5.19 2.33 -7.47
CA ASP A 53 -4.07 3.27 -7.37
C ASP A 53 -2.79 2.53 -6.96
N ILE A 54 -2.89 1.53 -6.08
CA ILE A 54 -1.74 0.69 -5.68
C ILE A 54 -1.24 -0.13 -6.88
N ILE A 55 -2.14 -0.69 -7.68
CA ILE A 55 -1.78 -1.38 -8.93
C ILE A 55 -1.00 -0.44 -9.85
N ALA A 56 -1.51 0.79 -10.06
CA ALA A 56 -0.85 1.79 -10.90
C ALA A 56 0.53 2.19 -10.37
N VAL A 57 0.66 2.46 -9.06
CA VAL A 57 1.93 2.80 -8.42
C VAL A 57 2.97 1.69 -8.62
N LEU A 58 2.58 0.43 -8.43
CA LEU A 58 3.46 -0.72 -8.62
C LEU A 58 3.87 -0.92 -10.08
N ALA A 59 2.97 -0.63 -11.02
CA ALA A 59 3.27 -0.70 -12.45
C ALA A 59 4.25 0.40 -12.88
N LEU A 60 4.07 1.62 -12.38
CA LEU A 60 4.87 2.80 -12.73
C LEU A 60 6.27 2.79 -12.10
N TYR A 61 6.45 2.16 -10.94
CA TYR A 61 7.73 2.17 -10.21
C TYR A 61 8.79 1.15 -10.69
N ARG A 62 8.60 0.54 -11.87
CA ARG A 62 9.60 -0.36 -12.48
C ARG A 62 10.58 0.45 -13.35
N PRO A 63 11.85 0.02 -13.52
CA PRO A 63 12.79 0.66 -14.45
C PRO A 63 12.23 0.64 -15.88
N GLY A 64 12.18 1.80 -16.55
CA GLY A 64 11.54 2.01 -17.86
C GLY A 64 10.55 3.20 -17.86
N PRO A 65 9.37 3.10 -17.22
CA PRO A 65 8.36 4.17 -17.16
C PRO A 65 8.67 5.38 -16.25
N MET A 66 9.74 5.35 -15.43
CA MET A 66 10.19 6.49 -14.61
C MET A 66 11.40 7.24 -15.19
N GLU A 67 11.84 6.90 -16.41
CA GLU A 67 12.82 7.67 -17.19
C GLU A 67 12.15 8.70 -18.10
#